data_AF-A0A662KDP0-F1
#
_entry.id   AF-A0A662KDP0-F1
#
_cell.length_a   1.000
_cell.length_b   1.000
_cell.length_c   1.000
_cell.angle_alpha   90.00
_cell.angle_beta   90.00
_cell.angle_gamma   90.00
#
_symmetry.space_group_name_H-M   'P 1'
#
loop_
_entity.id
_entity.type
_entity.pdbx_description
1 polymer ?
#
loop_
_entity_poly.entity_id
_entity_poly.type
_entity_poly.pdbx_seq_one_letter_code
_entity_poly.pdbx_strand_id
1 'polypeptide(L)'
;MQVIEKLNAIAKKIYDDLTRNEIPCLSIPTRAKSNIRFDSKFSVWKYGSSKSLRSAKTLDGAYMLLRTMYVADFIKKMIETRKSSTLREMYYISEGWGLAKFNSQQESDSLA
;
A
#
# COMPACT_ATOMS: atom_id res chain seq x y z
N MET A 1 -5.54 -16.45 7.13
CA MET A 1 -5.06 -15.77 8.37
C MET A 1 -3.78 -14.97 8.15
N GLN A 2 -2.73 -15.53 7.53
CA GLN A 2 -1.43 -14.86 7.35
C GLN A 2 -1.44 -13.47 6.65
N VAL A 3 -2.37 -13.22 5.72
CA VAL A 3 -2.42 -11.93 4.98
C VAL A 3 -2.93 -10.80 5.87
N ILE A 4 -3.98 -11.05 6.66
CA ILE A 4 -4.56 -10.05 7.58
C ILE A 4 -3.54 -9.69 8.66
N GLU A 5 -2.80 -10.66 9.18
CA GLU A 5 -1.71 -10.40 10.13
C GLU A 5 -0.63 -9.49 9.55
N LYS A 6 -0.23 -9.73 8.29
CA LYS A 6 0.73 -8.86 7.60
C LYS A 6 0.18 -7.45 7.38
N LEU A 7 -1.09 -7.30 7.03
CA LEU A 7 -1.75 -5.99 6.89
C LEU A 7 -1.79 -5.25 8.24
N ASN A 8 -2.19 -5.94 9.31
CA ASN A 8 -2.21 -5.38 10.66
C ASN A 8 -0.79 -5.00 11.12
N ALA A 9 0.25 -5.76 10.74
CA ALA A 9 1.64 -5.42 11.05
C ALA A 9 2.09 -4.11 10.40
N ILE A 10 1.62 -3.81 9.18
CA ILE A 10 1.89 -2.51 8.51
C ILE A 10 1.26 -1.37 9.31
N ALA A 11 -0.02 -1.50 9.69
CA ALA A 11 -0.73 -0.49 10.47
C ALA A 11 -0.08 -0.30 11.86
N LYS A 12 0.27 -1.41 12.53
CA LYS A 12 0.98 -1.38 13.80
C LYS A 12 2.32 -0.65 13.69
N LYS A 13 3.09 -0.90 12.63
CA LYS A 13 4.38 -0.25 12.41
C LYS A 13 4.24 1.28 12.29
N ILE A 14 3.23 1.76 11.57
CA ILE A 14 2.94 3.20 11.47
C ILE A 14 2.47 3.78 12.80
N TYR A 15 1.60 3.06 13.51
CA TYR A 15 1.13 3.47 14.83
C TYR A 15 2.30 3.59 15.82
N ASP A 16 3.17 2.58 15.86
CA ASP A 16 4.33 2.56 16.75
C ASP A 16 5.29 3.73 16.42
N ASP A 17 5.56 4.03 15.14
CA ASP A 17 6.35 5.19 14.72
C ASP A 17 5.74 6.50 15.27
N LEU A 18 4.43 6.69 15.13
CA LEU A 18 3.72 7.86 15.66
C LEU A 18 3.82 7.98 17.18
N THR A 19 3.62 6.87 17.91
CA THR A 19 3.71 6.87 19.38
C THR A 19 5.11 7.18 19.91
N ARG A 20 6.15 6.90 19.11
CA ARG A 20 7.54 7.25 19.41
C ARG A 20 7.94 8.65 18.95
N ASN A 21 7.01 9.46 18.45
CA ASN A 21 7.29 10.76 17.79
C ASN A 21 8.28 10.65 16.61
N GLU A 22 8.32 9.51 15.93
CA GLU A 22 9.10 9.31 14.72
C GLU A 22 8.24 9.58 13.48
N ILE A 23 8.85 10.06 12.40
CA ILE A 23 8.15 10.26 11.12
C ILE A 23 7.80 8.88 10.55
N PRO A 24 6.51 8.55 10.36
CA PRO A 24 6.14 7.24 9.84
C PRO A 24 6.67 7.00 8.43
N CYS A 25 7.15 5.77 8.20
CA CYS A 25 7.64 5.38 6.89
C CYS A 25 7.31 3.93 6.53
N LEU A 26 7.23 3.63 5.24
CA LEU A 26 7.03 2.27 4.72
C LEU A 26 8.02 2.00 3.59
N SER A 27 8.65 0.83 3.63
CA SER A 27 9.54 0.35 2.56
C SER A 27 8.80 -0.65 1.69
N ILE A 28 8.60 -0.32 0.42
CA ILE A 28 7.81 -1.12 -0.53
C ILE A 28 8.69 -1.47 -1.73
N PRO A 29 8.70 -2.73 -2.22
CA PRO A 29 9.42 -3.09 -3.44
C PRO A 29 9.01 -2.21 -4.62
N THR A 30 9.99 -1.76 -5.42
CA THR A 30 9.69 -0.93 -6.59
C THR A 30 9.12 -1.77 -7.72
N ARG A 31 8.11 -1.26 -8.43
CA ARG A 31 7.50 -1.91 -9.60
C ARG A 31 8.15 -1.52 -10.93
N ALA A 32 9.31 -0.88 -10.88
CA ALA A 32 10.04 -0.48 -12.07
C ALA A 32 10.49 -1.72 -12.86
N LYS A 33 10.47 -1.66 -14.20
CA LYS A 33 11.00 -2.74 -15.07
C LYS A 33 12.44 -3.08 -14.71
N SER A 34 13.23 -2.08 -14.32
CA SER A 34 14.61 -2.23 -13.87
C SER A 34 14.75 -3.02 -12.56
N ASN A 35 13.67 -3.27 -11.80
CA ASN A 35 13.66 -4.11 -10.61
C ASN A 35 13.09 -5.52 -10.88
N ILE A 36 12.83 -5.91 -12.12
CA ILE A 36 12.39 -7.27 -12.44
C ILE A 36 13.65 -8.12 -12.68
N ARG A 37 13.74 -9.27 -11.99
CA ARG A 37 14.87 -10.20 -12.06
C ARG A 37 14.39 -11.62 -12.28
N PHE A 38 15.10 -12.37 -13.11
CA PHE A 38 14.83 -13.79 -13.30
C PHE A 38 15.39 -14.59 -12.13
N ASP A 39 14.55 -15.38 -11.49
CA ASP A 39 14.93 -16.31 -10.44
C ASP A 39 15.15 -17.69 -11.06
N SER A 40 16.41 -18.06 -11.26
CA SER A 40 16.80 -19.31 -11.92
C SER A 40 16.43 -20.56 -11.13
N LYS A 41 16.24 -20.46 -9.81
CA LYS A 41 15.85 -21.60 -8.98
C LYS A 41 14.41 -22.03 -9.21
N PHE A 42 13.53 -21.04 -9.41
CA PHE A 42 12.10 -21.27 -9.58
C PHE A 42 11.64 -21.05 -11.03
N SER A 43 12.54 -20.66 -11.93
CA SER A 43 12.27 -20.33 -13.33
C SER A 43 11.15 -19.30 -13.51
N VAL A 44 11.08 -18.30 -12.62
CA VAL A 44 10.06 -17.24 -12.66
C VAL A 44 10.70 -15.86 -12.53
N TRP A 45 10.01 -14.84 -13.04
CA TRP A 45 10.40 -13.45 -12.85
C TRP A 45 9.82 -12.91 -11.53
N LYS A 46 10.67 -12.29 -10.71
CA LYS A 46 10.30 -11.70 -9.42
C LYS A 46 10.82 -10.27 -9.32
N TYR A 47 10.29 -9.51 -8.36
CA TYR A 47 10.92 -8.26 -7.96
C TYR A 47 12.29 -8.53 -7.32
N GLY A 48 13.26 -7.68 -7.65
CA GLY A 48 14.59 -7.65 -7.06
C GLY A 48 14.60 -6.92 -5.72
N SER A 49 15.79 -6.50 -5.29
CA SER A 49 16.01 -5.90 -3.97
C SER A 49 15.67 -4.40 -3.88
N SER A 50 15.36 -3.73 -5.01
CA SER A 50 15.07 -2.30 -4.98
C SER A 50 13.74 -2.04 -4.26
N LYS A 51 13.78 -1.11 -3.30
CA LYS A 51 12.62 -0.66 -2.52
C LYS A 51 12.55 0.85 -2.57
N SER A 52 11.33 1.37 -2.58
CA SER A 52 11.03 2.79 -2.38
C SER A 52 10.63 3.03 -0.93
N LEU A 53 11.05 4.17 -0.38
CA LEU A 53 10.65 4.62 0.94
C LEU A 53 9.51 5.62 0.80
N ARG A 54 8.34 5.26 1.32
CA ARG A 54 7.20 6.19 1.49
C ARG A 54 7.30 6.77 2.89
N SER A 55 7.46 8.09 3.04
CA SER A 55 7.55 8.74 4.36
C SER A 55 6.52 9.85 4.48
N ALA A 56 6.01 10.08 5.68
CA ALA A 56 5.10 11.18 5.98
C ALA A 56 5.84 12.50 6.30
N LYS A 57 7.08 12.66 5.81
CA LYS A 57 7.89 13.88 6.05
C LYS A 57 7.33 15.11 5.30
N THR A 58 6.73 14.88 4.15
CA THR A 58 6.07 15.93 3.34
C THR A 58 4.56 15.75 3.40
N LEU A 59 3.81 16.80 3.08
CA LEU A 59 2.35 16.76 3.03
C LEU A 59 1.85 15.70 2.05
N ASP A 60 2.42 15.64 0.84
CA ASP A 60 2.07 14.63 -0.16
C ASP A 60 2.40 13.21 0.31
N GLY A 61 3.54 13.04 0.98
CA GLY A 61 3.94 11.76 1.57
C GLY A 61 2.99 11.33 2.69
N ALA A 62 2.50 12.27 3.49
CA ALA A 62 1.52 12.03 4.54
C ALA A 62 0.16 11.61 3.94
N TYR A 63 -0.33 12.30 2.91
CA TYR A 63 -1.53 11.89 2.17
C TYR A 63 -1.35 10.51 1.54
N MET A 64 -0.19 10.22 0.93
CA MET A 64 0.08 8.90 0.36
C MET A 64 0.08 7.79 1.42
N LEU A 65 0.63 8.05 2.61
CA LEU A 65 0.61 7.10 3.73
C LEU A 65 -0.81 6.89 4.25
N LEU A 66 -1.59 7.96 4.39
CA LEU A 66 -3.01 7.90 4.75
C LEU A 66 -3.80 7.04 3.76
N ARG A 67 -3.67 7.29 2.45
CA ARG A 67 -4.33 6.48 1.40
C ARG A 67 -3.92 5.02 1.46
N THR A 68 -2.64 4.76 1.73
CA THR A 68 -2.14 3.38 1.88
C THR A 68 -2.85 2.66 3.05
N MET A 69 -3.16 3.36 4.15
CA MET A 69 -3.92 2.77 5.26
C MET A 69 -5.38 2.48 4.91
N TYR A 70 -6.05 3.40 4.21
CA TYR A 70 -7.41 3.16 3.72
C TYR A 70 -7.48 1.97 2.76
N VAL A 71 -6.50 1.82 1.86
CA VAL A 71 -6.43 0.65 0.97
C VAL A 71 -6.15 -0.64 1.75
N ALA A 72 -5.27 -0.61 2.75
CA ALA A 72 -5.01 -1.79 3.59
C ALA A 72 -6.28 -2.24 4.33
N ASP A 73 -7.04 -1.31 4.91
CA ASP A 73 -8.32 -1.60 5.56
C ASP A 73 -9.38 -2.10 4.57
N PHE A 74 -9.46 -1.48 3.39
CA PHE A 74 -10.33 -1.94 2.31
C PHE A 74 -10.03 -3.39 1.93
N ILE A 75 -8.76 -3.74 1.67
CA ILE A 75 -8.34 -5.10 1.33
C ILE A 75 -8.69 -6.07 2.46
N LYS A 76 -8.46 -5.69 3.72
CA LYS A 76 -8.82 -6.50 4.88
C LYS A 76 -10.32 -6.82 4.89
N LYS A 77 -11.18 -5.81 4.70
CA LYS A 77 -12.63 -5.98 4.62
C LYS A 77 -13.06 -6.89 3.47
N MET A 78 -12.40 -6.80 2.31
CA MET A 78 -12.66 -7.70 1.18
C MET A 78 -12.32 -9.16 1.51
N ILE A 79 -11.20 -9.40 2.20
CA ILE A 79 -10.81 -10.75 2.65
C ILE A 79 -11.82 -11.30 3.67
N GLU A 80 -12.21 -10.50 4.66
CA GLU A 80 -13.15 -10.90 5.72
C GLU A 80 -14.54 -11.23 5.16
N THR A 81 -15.01 -10.44 4.19
CA THR A 81 -16.30 -10.66 3.53
C THR A 81 -16.25 -11.68 2.39
N ARG A 82 -15.08 -12.26 2.09
CA ARG A 82 -14.83 -13.18 0.97
C ARG A 82 -15.29 -12.62 -0.38
N LYS A 83 -15.07 -11.33 -0.60
CA LYS A 83 -15.39 -10.64 -1.86
C LYS A 83 -14.10 -10.20 -2.56
N SER A 84 -14.20 -9.87 -3.84
CA SER A 84 -13.16 -9.23 -4.63
C SER A 84 -13.65 -7.89 -5.19
N SER A 85 -12.73 -6.98 -5.45
CA SER A 85 -13.01 -5.68 -6.06
C SER A 85 -11.92 -5.37 -7.08
N THR A 86 -12.31 -4.68 -8.13
CA THR A 86 -11.42 -4.12 -9.14
C THR A 86 -10.82 -2.79 -8.67
N LEU A 87 -9.79 -2.31 -9.37
CA LEU A 87 -9.17 -1.00 -9.10
C LEU A 87 -10.13 0.16 -9.34
N ARG A 88 -11.04 0.05 -10.33
CA ARG A 88 -12.06 1.08 -10.59
C ARG A 88 -13.11 1.13 -9.49
N GLU A 89 -13.57 -0.02 -9.01
CA GLU A 89 -14.49 -0.06 -7.88
C GLU A 89 -13.85 0.55 -6.61
N MET A 90 -12.57 0.24 -6.35
CA MET A 90 -11.83 0.89 -5.26
C MET A 90 -11.74 2.41 -5.46
N TYR A 91 -11.50 2.89 -6.69
CA TYR A 91 -11.49 4.32 -7.00
C TYR A 91 -12.83 4.98 -6.66
N TYR A 92 -13.96 4.41 -7.09
CA TYR A 92 -15.28 4.97 -6.77
C TYR A 92 -15.61 4.91 -5.27
N ILE A 93 -15.26 3.82 -4.59
CA ILE A 93 -15.42 3.70 -3.14
C ILE A 93 -14.58 4.75 -2.41
N SER A 94 -13.41 5.10 -2.95
CA SER A 94 -12.51 6.10 -2.36
C SER A 94 -13.09 7.50 -2.32
N GLU A 95 -14.11 7.83 -3.13
CA GLU A 95 -14.78 9.13 -3.07
C GLU A 95 -15.38 9.40 -1.68
N GLY A 96 -15.73 8.33 -0.94
CA GLY A 96 -16.19 8.41 0.45
C GLY A 96 -15.08 8.53 1.50
N TRP A 97 -13.80 8.50 1.13
CA TRP A 97 -12.67 8.48 2.07
C TRP A 97 -12.18 9.88 2.50
N GLY A 98 -12.88 10.95 2.10
CA GLY A 98 -12.55 12.32 2.46
C GLY A 98 -11.15 12.72 1.97
N LEU A 99 -10.25 13.05 2.88
CA LEU A 99 -8.86 13.43 2.57
C LEU A 99 -8.04 12.31 1.92
N ALA A 100 -8.48 11.05 2.07
CA ALA A 100 -7.81 9.90 1.49
C ALA A 100 -8.39 9.48 0.12
N LYS A 101 -9.30 10.26 -0.47
CA LYS A 101 -9.80 9.96 -1.81
C LYS A 101 -8.69 10.02 -2.86
N PHE A 102 -8.85 9.25 -3.93
CA PHE A 102 -8.06 9.44 -5.14
C PHE A 102 -8.59 10.65 -5.92
N ASN A 103 -7.70 11.50 -6.39
CA ASN A 103 -8.04 12.65 -7.22
C ASN A 103 -8.12 12.26 -8.71
N SER A 104 -7.54 11.13 -9.09
CA SER A 104 -7.63 10.56 -10.43
C SER A 104 -7.46 9.04 -10.43
N GLN A 105 -7.89 8.39 -11.51
CA GLN A 105 -7.68 6.95 -11.72
C GLN A 105 -6.18 6.60 -11.79
N GLN A 106 -5.33 7.44 -12.38
CA GLN A 106 -3.88 7.18 -12.38
C GLN A 106 -3.28 7.13 -10.97
N GLU A 107 -3.87 7.85 -10.02
CA GLU A 107 -3.42 7.83 -8.63
C GLU A 107 -3.77 6.50 -7.93
N SER A 108 -4.93 5.91 -8.24
CA SER A 108 -5.29 4.59 -7.72
C SER A 108 -4.43 3.49 -8.34
N ASP A 109 -4.17 3.56 -9.64
CA ASP A 109 -3.30 2.63 -10.36
C ASP A 109 -1.84 2.69 -9.85
N SER A 110 -1.36 3.88 -9.46
CA SER A 110 0.00 4.07 -8.92
C SER A 110 0.16 3.62 -7.47
N LEU A 111 -0.95 3.56 -6.71
CA LEU A 111 -0.95 3.09 -5.34
C LEU A 111 -1.06 1.56 -5.24
N ALA A 112 -1.84 0.96 -6.16
CA ALA A 112 -2.07 -0.48 -6.29
C ALA A 112 -0.82 -1.26 -6.70
#